data_AF-A0A7C5BTH6-F1
#
_entry.id   AF-A0A7C5BTH6-F1
#
_cell.length_a   1.000
_cell.length_b   1.000
_cell.length_c   1.000
_cell.angle_alpha   90.00
_cell.angle_beta   90.00
_cell.angle_gamma   90.00
#
_symmetry.space_group_name_H-M   'P 1'
#
loop_
_entity.id
_entity.type
_entity.pdbx_description
1 polymer ?
#
loop_
_entity_poly.entity_id
_entity_poly.type
_entity_poly.pdbx_seq_one_letter_code
_entity_poly.pdbx_strand_id
1 'polypeptide(L)'
;MSDRWSTFEPPDQSQLARYADDLIHRANLVRRDGWDQYRHVWSRGEVLGAALVLSDDAELQRCGETTVSALERWAFSLWGIASGHSDVGAGLPRTRALFDSIRAAG
;
A
#
# COMPACT_ATOMS: atom_id res chain seq x y z
N MET A 1 23.55 -24.69 4.91
CA MET A 1 22.09 -24.79 4.70
C MET A 1 21.48 -23.46 5.09
N SER A 2 21.47 -22.48 4.17
CA SER A 2 21.08 -21.11 4.50
C SER A 2 19.58 -21.01 4.78
N ASP A 3 19.26 -20.41 5.93
CA ASP A 3 17.91 -20.17 6.41
C ASP A 3 17.08 -19.39 5.38
N ARG A 4 16.14 -20.10 4.76
CA ARG A 4 15.18 -19.57 3.77
C ARG A 4 14.02 -18.80 4.44
N TRP A 5 14.15 -18.45 5.72
CA TRP A 5 13.06 -17.91 6.54
C TRP A 5 13.17 -16.42 6.90
N SER A 6 14.21 -15.71 6.48
CA SER A 6 14.30 -14.24 6.66
C SER A 6 13.29 -13.42 5.85
N THR A 7 12.39 -14.06 5.08
CA THR A 7 11.32 -13.38 4.33
C THR A 7 10.11 -13.01 5.21
N PHE A 8 10.05 -13.46 6.47
CA PHE A 8 8.93 -13.22 7.39
C PHE A 8 9.23 -12.21 8.50
N GLU A 9 10.39 -11.55 8.47
CA GLU A 9 10.71 -10.52 9.45
C GLU A 9 9.85 -9.27 9.15
N PRO A 10 9.21 -8.67 10.18
CA PRO A 10 8.47 -7.42 10.00
C PRO A 10 9.38 -6.39 9.35
N PRO A 11 8.90 -5.58 8.39
CA PRO A 11 9.77 -4.63 7.75
C PRO A 11 10.35 -3.68 8.78
N ASP A 12 11.65 -3.42 8.64
CA ASP A 12 12.30 -2.43 9.47
C ASP A 12 11.66 -1.05 9.24
N GLN A 13 11.83 -0.14 10.21
CA GLN A 13 11.24 1.19 10.13
C GLN A 13 11.70 1.98 8.88
N SER A 14 12.87 1.66 8.33
CA SER A 14 13.39 2.27 7.12
C SER A 14 12.66 1.79 5.86
N GLN A 15 12.22 0.52 5.82
CA GLN A 15 11.40 -0.02 4.75
C GLN A 15 10.02 0.62 4.73
N LEU A 16 9.40 0.83 5.88
CA LEU A 16 8.11 1.54 5.97
C LEU A 16 8.23 2.99 5.49
N ALA A 17 9.29 3.69 5.86
CA ALA A 17 9.56 5.04 5.38
C ALA A 17 9.73 5.08 3.85
N ARG A 18 10.47 4.12 3.28
CA ARG A 18 10.62 4.00 1.82
C ARG A 18 9.29 3.75 1.10
N TYR A 19 8.43 2.90 1.66
CA TYR A 19 7.09 2.70 1.09
C TYR A 19 6.26 3.98 1.15
N ALA A 20 6.30 4.71 2.27
CA ALA A 20 5.61 5.99 2.39
C ALA A 20 6.10 7.00 1.35
N ASP A 21 7.42 7.17 1.20
CA ASP A 21 8.01 8.10 0.24
C ASP A 21 7.66 7.74 -1.22
N ASP A 22 7.74 6.46 -1.60
CA ASP A 22 7.34 6.00 -2.94
C ASP A 22 5.86 6.25 -3.22
N LEU A 23 4.99 6.00 -2.24
CA LEU A 23 3.55 6.24 -2.36
C LEU A 23 3.22 7.74 -2.50
N ILE A 24 3.87 8.61 -1.73
CA ILE A 24 3.73 10.07 -1.86
C ILE A 24 4.20 10.52 -3.25
N HIS A 25 5.35 10.01 -3.70
CA HIS A 25 5.88 10.34 -5.02
C HIS A 25 4.90 9.96 -6.13
N ARG A 26 4.36 8.74 -6.09
CA ARG A 26 3.38 8.26 -7.07
C ARG A 26 2.06 9.00 -7.03
N ALA A 27 1.54 9.30 -5.85
CA ALA A 27 0.34 10.12 -5.70
C ALA A 27 0.53 11.49 -6.37
N ASN A 28 1.69 12.12 -6.22
CA ASN A 28 2.01 13.39 -6.87
C ASN A 28 2.15 13.27 -8.39
N LEU A 29 2.72 12.17 -8.90
CA LEU A 29 2.76 11.90 -10.34
C LEU A 29 1.35 11.81 -10.94
N VAL A 30 0.44 11.06 -10.29
CA VAL A 30 -0.94 10.91 -10.75
C VAL A 30 -1.72 12.21 -10.64
N ARG A 31 -1.55 13.00 -9.56
CA ARG A 31 -2.17 14.33 -9.44
C ARG A 31 -1.76 15.26 -10.59
N ARG A 32 -0.51 15.13 -11.08
CA ARG A 32 0.03 15.97 -12.16
C ARG A 32 -0.42 15.51 -13.56
N ASP A 33 -0.32 14.22 -13.85
CA ASP A 33 -0.45 13.71 -15.23
C ASP A 33 -1.70 12.84 -15.45
N GLY A 34 -2.45 12.54 -14.39
CA GLY A 34 -3.55 11.56 -14.40
C GLY A 34 -3.06 10.11 -14.43
N TRP A 35 -4.01 9.18 -14.41
CA TRP A 35 -3.72 7.73 -14.33
C TRP A 35 -3.23 7.09 -15.62
N ASP A 36 -3.57 7.64 -16.79
CA ASP A 36 -3.39 6.96 -18.07
C ASP A 36 -1.92 6.67 -18.40
N GLN A 37 -1.00 7.52 -17.91
CA GLN A 37 0.44 7.31 -18.07
C GLN A 37 1.00 6.16 -17.23
N TYR A 38 0.30 5.78 -16.16
CA TYR A 38 0.85 4.94 -15.09
C TYR A 38 0.14 3.60 -14.94
N ARG A 39 -1.16 3.55 -15.19
CA ARG A 39 -2.02 2.38 -14.93
C ARG A 39 -1.60 1.09 -15.63
N HIS A 40 -0.87 1.20 -16.74
CA HIS A 40 -0.40 0.06 -17.55
C HIS A 40 1.11 -0.19 -17.39
N VAL A 41 1.80 0.67 -16.65
CA VAL A 41 3.25 0.61 -16.44
C VAL A 41 3.57 0.16 -15.02
N TRP A 42 2.80 0.64 -14.05
CA TRP A 42 2.93 0.26 -12.66
C TRP A 42 2.34 -1.12 -12.40
N SER A 43 2.95 -1.82 -11.46
CA SER A 43 2.38 -3.03 -10.89
C SER A 43 1.04 -2.73 -10.20
N ARG A 44 0.21 -3.77 -10.07
CA ARG A 44 -1.08 -3.66 -9.38
C ARG A 44 -0.93 -3.13 -7.96
N GLY A 45 0.11 -3.52 -7.23
CA GLY A 45 0.35 -3.04 -5.86
C GLY A 45 0.60 -1.52 -5.81
N GLU A 46 1.42 -1.02 -6.73
CA GLU A 46 1.71 0.40 -6.86
C GLU A 46 0.47 1.22 -7.25
N VAL A 47 -0.34 0.73 -8.19
CA VAL A 47 -1.62 1.38 -8.56
C VAL A 47 -2.56 1.44 -7.36
N LEU A 48 -2.78 0.30 -6.67
CA LEU A 48 -3.67 0.25 -5.51
C LEU A 48 -3.17 1.14 -4.36
N GLY A 49 -1.86 1.17 -4.12
CA GLY A 49 -1.26 2.02 -3.09
C GLY A 49 -1.48 3.50 -3.38
N ALA A 50 -1.17 3.95 -4.60
CA ALA A 50 -1.38 5.34 -4.98
C ALA A 50 -2.88 5.72 -4.98
N ALA A 51 -3.78 4.82 -5.43
CA ALA A 51 -5.22 5.05 -5.37
C ALA A 51 -5.73 5.15 -3.92
N LEU A 52 -5.22 4.32 -3.00
CA LEU A 52 -5.51 4.43 -1.58
C LEU A 52 -5.07 5.78 -1.01
N VAL A 53 -3.86 6.25 -1.34
CA VAL A 53 -3.37 7.58 -0.89
C VAL A 53 -4.25 8.71 -1.45
N LEU A 54 -4.66 8.61 -2.71
CA LEU A 54 -5.51 9.64 -3.34
C LEU A 54 -6.99 9.56 -2.92
N SER A 55 -7.38 8.54 -2.16
CA SER A 55 -8.79 8.22 -1.87
C SER A 55 -9.62 8.08 -3.15
N ASP A 56 -9.01 7.50 -4.19
CA ASP A 56 -9.62 7.34 -5.52
C ASP A 56 -10.35 5.99 -5.62
N ASP A 57 -11.58 5.95 -5.08
CA ASP A 57 -12.42 4.75 -5.12
C ASP A 57 -12.72 4.28 -6.55
N ALA A 58 -12.75 5.18 -7.54
CA ALA A 58 -13.04 4.82 -8.92
C ALA A 58 -11.91 3.99 -9.53
N GLU A 59 -10.65 4.37 -9.28
CA GLU A 59 -9.50 3.59 -9.75
C GLU A 59 -9.37 2.25 -9.00
N LEU A 60 -9.71 2.21 -7.70
CA LEU A 60 -9.79 0.94 -6.95
C LEU A 60 -10.84 -0.01 -7.56
N GLN A 61 -12.05 0.50 -7.84
CA GLN A 61 -13.11 -0.30 -8.48
C GLN A 61 -12.69 -0.78 -9.87
N ARG A 62 -11.96 0.05 -10.63
CA ARG A 62 -11.43 -0.36 -11.93
C ARG A 62 -10.41 -1.50 -11.82
N CYS A 63 -9.69 -1.59 -10.70
CA CYS A 63 -8.82 -2.72 -10.39
C CYS A 63 -9.57 -3.94 -9.82
N GLY A 64 -10.89 -3.86 -9.66
CA GLY A 64 -11.72 -4.88 -9.02
C GLY A 64 -11.54 -4.95 -7.51
N GLU A 65 -11.14 -3.84 -6.87
CA GLU A 65 -10.87 -3.75 -5.44
C GLU A 65 -11.80 -2.73 -4.77
N THR A 66 -12.03 -2.94 -3.48
CA THR A 66 -12.59 -1.92 -2.58
C THR A 66 -11.46 -1.29 -1.78
N THR A 67 -11.70 -0.15 -1.13
CA THR A 67 -10.75 0.41 -0.16
C THR A 67 -10.35 -0.62 0.91
N VAL A 68 -11.29 -1.44 1.40
CA VAL A 68 -10.98 -2.48 2.40
C VAL A 68 -10.08 -3.57 1.82
N SER A 69 -10.45 -4.20 0.70
CA SER A 69 -9.66 -5.29 0.12
C SER A 69 -8.28 -4.83 -0.34
N ALA A 70 -8.15 -3.59 -0.83
CA ALA A 70 -6.85 -3.00 -1.14
C ALA A 70 -5.99 -2.80 0.11
N LEU A 71 -6.55 -2.32 1.22
CA LEU A 71 -5.84 -2.20 2.51
C LEU A 71 -5.45 -3.59 3.06
N GLU A 72 -6.28 -4.61 2.92
CA GLU A 72 -5.92 -5.99 3.35
C GLU A 72 -4.69 -6.50 2.60
N ARG A 73 -4.62 -6.31 1.28
CA ARG A 73 -3.43 -6.68 0.48
C ARG A 73 -2.18 -5.94 0.93
N TRP A 74 -2.32 -4.65 1.24
CA TRP A 74 -1.23 -3.85 1.77
C TRP A 74 -0.83 -4.27 3.18
N ALA A 75 -1.74 -4.72 4.03
CA ALA A 75 -1.41 -5.24 5.36
C ALA A 75 -0.43 -6.42 5.29
N PHE A 76 -0.62 -7.34 4.33
CA PHE A 76 0.34 -8.44 4.13
C PHE A 76 1.66 -7.98 3.54
N SER A 77 1.64 -6.96 2.67
CA SER A 77 2.86 -6.39 2.07
C SER A 77 3.69 -5.62 3.10
N LEU A 78 3.02 -4.95 4.04
CA LEU A 78 3.64 -4.11 5.07
C LEU A 78 3.98 -4.86 6.34
N TRP A 79 3.30 -5.94 6.68
CA TRP A 79 3.49 -6.57 7.99
C TRP A 79 3.89 -8.05 7.87
N GLY A 80 3.97 -8.59 6.65
CA GLY A 80 4.15 -10.02 6.42
C GLY A 80 2.88 -10.81 6.77
N ILE A 81 2.95 -12.15 6.64
CA ILE A 81 1.75 -13.02 6.75
C ILE A 81 1.13 -12.97 8.14
N ALA A 82 1.92 -13.23 9.19
CA ALA A 82 1.40 -13.35 10.55
C ALA A 82 0.83 -12.03 11.07
N SER A 83 1.63 -10.96 11.03
CA SER A 83 1.19 -9.64 11.50
C SER A 83 0.14 -9.03 10.58
N GLY A 84 0.18 -9.29 9.28
CA GLY A 84 -0.85 -8.87 8.33
C GLY A 84 -2.18 -9.52 8.66
N HIS A 85 -2.21 -10.83 8.94
CA HIS A 85 -3.41 -11.54 9.35
C HIS A 85 -3.99 -10.99 10.67
N SER A 86 -3.14 -10.71 11.66
CA SER A 86 -3.58 -10.06 12.90
C SER A 86 -4.14 -8.65 12.66
N ASP A 87 -3.54 -7.87 11.76
CA ASP A 87 -4.05 -6.52 11.41
C ASP A 87 -5.42 -6.61 10.74
N VAL A 88 -5.58 -7.50 9.76
CA VAL A 88 -6.86 -7.78 9.07
C VAL A 88 -7.93 -8.21 10.08
N GLY A 89 -7.63 -9.19 10.94
CA GLY A 89 -8.55 -9.67 11.97
C GLY A 89 -8.97 -8.60 12.98
N ALA A 90 -8.15 -7.56 13.18
CA ALA A 90 -8.45 -6.41 14.03
C ALA A 90 -9.11 -5.23 13.29
N GLY A 91 -9.42 -5.35 11.99
CA GLY A 91 -10.05 -4.28 11.21
C GLY A 91 -9.07 -3.28 10.56
N LEU A 92 -7.81 -3.70 10.36
CA LEU A 92 -6.72 -2.95 9.69
C LEU A 92 -6.23 -1.68 10.42
N PRO A 93 -6.15 -1.62 11.77
CA PRO A 93 -5.83 -0.38 12.46
C PRO A 93 -4.45 0.17 12.10
N ARG A 94 -3.42 -0.68 11.95
CA ARG A 94 -2.06 -0.20 11.62
C ARG A 94 -1.95 0.22 10.17
N THR A 95 -2.51 -0.57 9.26
CA THR A 95 -2.50 -0.24 7.83
C THR A 95 -3.25 1.06 7.56
N ARG A 96 -4.44 1.24 8.17
CA ARG A 96 -5.19 2.49 8.08
C ARG A 96 -4.40 3.68 8.61
N ALA A 97 -3.84 3.57 9.82
CA ALA A 97 -3.04 4.64 10.41
C ALA A 97 -1.84 5.04 9.54
N LEU A 98 -1.16 4.07 8.91
CA LEU A 98 -0.07 4.36 7.97
C LEU A 98 -0.56 5.14 6.75
N PHE A 99 -1.60 4.65 6.07
CA PHE A 99 -2.14 5.35 4.91
C PHE A 99 -2.69 6.74 5.26
N ASP A 100 -3.34 6.90 6.41
CA ASP A 100 -3.81 8.20 6.90
C ASP A 100 -2.64 9.15 7.15
N SER A 101 -1.54 8.67 7.74
CA SER A 101 -0.31 9.42 7.91
C SER A 101 0.32 9.84 6.58
N ILE A 102 0.30 8.97 5.58
CA ILE A 102 0.82 9.27 4.24
C ILE A 102 0.00 10.37 3.57
N ARG A 103 -1.34 10.30 3.65
CA ARG A 103 -2.24 11.34 3.12
C ARG A 103 -2.06 12.68 3.80
N ALA A 104 -1.76 12.69 5.09
CA ALA A 104 -1.49 13.91 5.82
C ALA A 104 -0.15 14.56 5.43
N ALA A 105 0.79 13.79 4.87
CA ALA A 105 2.13 14.25 4.53
C ALA A 105 2.27 14.79 3.09
N GLY A 106 1.28 14.57 2.20
CA GLY A 106 1.39 14.92 0.77
C GLY A 106 0.12 15.42 0.12
#